data_AF-A0A6J7HWN8-F1
#
_entry.id   AF-A0A6J7HWN8-F1
#
_cell.length_a   1.000
_cell.length_b   1.000
_cell.length_c   1.000
_cell.angle_alpha   90.00
_cell.angle_beta   90.00
_cell.angle_gamma   90.00
#
_symmetry.space_group_name_H-M   'P 1'
#
loop_
_entity.id
_entity.type
_entity.pdbx_description
1 polymer ?
#
loop_
_entity_poly.entity_id
_entity_poly.type
_entity_poly.pdbx_seq_one_letter_code
_entity_poly.pdbx_strand_id
1 'polypeptide(L)'
;MTAEEAVRLPILTVGSGPTNSMRGACALAKLSDALVIDVGGTSADCGILVDGFPRESAAAIEVGGVRTNFRMPDLISIGLGGGTIVRQEGNGVKCGPDSVGYKVITEALINGGSTLTLSDISTKGGRLSGFGDASKLSGVSDEVVKQALAWVDEQIQNLSDRMKASRSTMPLIAVGGGSHLIPKKINGIAEVITPNHHAVANAFGAAIAEASGSVDRVYRYDDQGREACLDEARKLATEAAVRAGADAKHVRITAVIEVPMSYLPGQGCRVQVKAAGPLAS
;
A
#
# COMPACT_ATOMS: atom_id res chain seq x y z
N MET A 1 -8.72 16.35 1.77
CA MET A 1 -9.06 16.92 0.45
C MET A 1 -10.56 16.89 0.32
N THR A 2 -11.17 18.01 -0.07
CA THR A 2 -12.62 18.07 -0.33
C THR A 2 -12.96 17.49 -1.71
N ALA A 3 -14.23 17.18 -1.96
CA ALA A 3 -14.66 16.71 -3.28
C ALA A 3 -14.38 17.74 -4.39
N GLU A 4 -14.55 19.03 -4.10
CA GLU A 4 -14.25 20.12 -5.04
C GLU A 4 -12.74 20.20 -5.38
N GLU A 5 -11.88 20.04 -4.38
CA GLU A 5 -10.43 19.98 -4.59
C GLU A 5 -10.02 18.76 -5.42
N ALA A 6 -10.66 17.60 -5.20
CA ALA A 6 -10.39 16.39 -5.98
C ALA A 6 -10.76 16.55 -7.45
N VAL A 7 -11.87 17.25 -7.75
CA VAL A 7 -12.26 17.59 -9.13
C VAL A 7 -11.26 18.57 -9.75
N ARG A 8 -10.77 19.55 -8.99
CA ARG A 8 -9.81 20.55 -9.48
C ARG A 8 -8.39 19.98 -9.67
N LEU A 9 -8.00 19.01 -8.84
CA LEU A 9 -6.65 18.44 -8.78
C LEU A 9 -6.70 16.90 -8.81
N PRO A 10 -7.26 16.27 -9.86
CA PRO A 10 -7.49 14.83 -9.88
C PRO A 10 -6.20 14.01 -9.79
N ILE A 11 -5.08 14.57 -10.23
CA ILE A 11 -3.75 13.94 -10.14
C ILE A 11 -3.36 13.61 -8.69
N LEU A 12 -3.85 14.36 -7.70
CA LEU A 12 -3.59 14.11 -6.28
C LEU A 12 -4.40 12.93 -5.72
N THR A 13 -5.30 12.34 -6.52
CA THR A 13 -6.06 11.13 -6.14
C THR A 13 -5.38 9.84 -6.61
N VAL A 14 -4.35 9.95 -7.46
CA VAL A 14 -3.55 8.81 -7.91
C VAL A 14 -2.82 8.19 -6.71
N GLY A 15 -2.93 6.87 -6.57
CA GLY A 15 -2.35 6.14 -5.43
C GLY A 15 -3.22 6.14 -4.17
N SER A 16 -4.43 6.73 -4.19
CA SER A 16 -5.37 6.69 -3.06
C SER A 16 -5.80 5.27 -2.68
N GLY A 17 -6.03 4.40 -3.66
CA GLY A 17 -6.40 3.00 -3.43
C GLY A 17 -5.38 2.26 -2.55
N PRO A 18 -4.11 2.13 -2.99
CA PRO A 18 -3.06 1.54 -2.16
C PRO A 18 -2.88 2.24 -0.81
N THR A 19 -2.96 3.58 -0.77
CA THR A 19 -2.89 4.36 0.48
C THR A 19 -3.96 3.93 1.48
N ASN A 20 -5.20 3.78 1.01
CA ASN A 20 -6.32 3.35 1.83
C ASN A 20 -6.13 1.92 2.31
N SER A 21 -5.76 0.98 1.41
CA SER A 21 -5.47 -0.40 1.79
C SER A 21 -4.41 -0.48 2.89
N MET A 22 -3.34 0.28 2.74
CA MET A 22 -2.24 0.37 3.68
C MET A 22 -2.66 0.91 5.06
N ARG A 23 -3.37 2.05 5.10
CA ARG A 23 -3.89 2.62 6.36
C ARG A 23 -4.92 1.71 7.01
N GLY A 24 -5.83 1.15 6.21
CA GLY A 24 -6.86 0.23 6.68
C GLY A 24 -6.27 -1.07 7.23
N ALA A 25 -5.24 -1.63 6.60
CA ALA A 25 -4.53 -2.81 7.07
C ALA A 25 -3.95 -2.59 8.47
N CYS A 26 -3.22 -1.49 8.66
CA CYS A 26 -2.63 -1.12 9.94
C CYS A 26 -3.68 -0.87 11.02
N ALA A 27 -4.78 -0.18 10.69
CA ALA A 27 -5.87 0.05 11.62
C ALA A 27 -6.58 -1.26 12.04
N LEU A 28 -6.83 -2.18 11.10
CA LEU A 28 -7.40 -3.50 11.38
C LEU A 28 -6.46 -4.37 12.24
N ALA A 29 -5.15 -4.28 12.00
CA ALA A 29 -4.12 -4.99 12.76
C ALA A 29 -3.75 -4.30 14.09
N LYS A 30 -4.21 -3.06 14.31
CA LYS A 30 -3.84 -2.20 15.46
C LYS A 30 -2.32 -1.97 15.56
N LEU A 31 -1.68 -1.74 14.40
CA LEU A 31 -0.26 -1.42 14.29
C LEU A 31 -0.07 -0.04 13.64
N SER A 32 1.01 0.65 13.96
CA SER A 32 1.43 1.91 13.33
C SER A 32 2.47 1.70 12.23
N ASP A 33 3.32 0.68 12.40
CA ASP A 33 4.49 0.43 11.57
C ASP A 33 4.46 -1.00 11.03
N ALA A 34 4.39 -1.14 9.72
CA ALA A 34 4.37 -2.45 9.08
C ALA A 34 4.73 -2.37 7.60
N LEU A 35 5.21 -3.49 7.07
CA LEU A 35 5.09 -3.78 5.64
C LEU A 35 3.65 -4.20 5.36
N VAL A 36 3.02 -3.66 4.33
CA VAL A 36 1.66 -4.07 3.93
C VAL A 36 1.72 -4.59 2.52
N ILE A 37 1.11 -5.76 2.29
CA ILE A 37 0.88 -6.30 0.94
C ILE A 37 -0.63 -6.44 0.75
N ASP A 38 -1.18 -5.66 -0.19
CA ASP A 38 -2.55 -5.79 -0.66
C ASP A 38 -2.58 -6.63 -1.93
N VAL A 39 -3.20 -7.80 -1.87
CA VAL A 39 -3.31 -8.70 -3.01
C VAL A 39 -4.75 -8.73 -3.52
N GLY A 40 -4.92 -8.28 -4.76
CA GLY A 40 -6.19 -8.29 -5.46
C GLY A 40 -6.38 -9.51 -6.36
N GLY A 41 -7.26 -9.37 -7.37
CA GLY A 41 -7.44 -10.38 -8.42
C GLY A 41 -6.33 -10.37 -9.47
N THR A 42 -5.65 -9.25 -9.67
CA THR A 42 -4.69 -9.06 -10.78
C THR A 42 -3.27 -8.78 -10.30
N SER A 43 -3.14 -7.98 -9.24
CA SER A 43 -1.85 -7.45 -8.76
C SER A 43 -1.72 -7.55 -7.26
N ALA A 44 -0.47 -7.45 -6.80
CA ALA A 44 -0.10 -7.29 -5.41
C ALA A 44 0.67 -5.97 -5.26
N ASP A 45 0.18 -5.11 -4.39
CA ASP A 45 0.78 -3.82 -4.07
C ASP A 45 1.43 -3.90 -2.68
N CYS A 46 2.74 -3.65 -2.63
CA CYS A 46 3.51 -3.64 -1.40
C CYS A 46 3.92 -2.20 -1.07
N GLY A 47 3.84 -1.83 0.21
CA GLY A 47 4.27 -0.53 0.73
C GLY A 47 4.62 -0.60 2.21
N ILE A 48 5.25 0.45 2.73
CA ILE A 48 5.60 0.56 4.16
C ILE A 48 4.76 1.65 4.81
N LEU A 49 4.17 1.34 5.96
CA LEU A 49 3.65 2.34 6.89
C LEU A 49 4.66 2.63 7.98
N VAL A 50 4.82 3.92 8.28
CA VAL A 50 5.57 4.44 9.42
C VAL A 50 4.70 5.43 10.16
N ASP A 51 4.57 5.30 11.48
CA ASP A 51 3.74 6.15 12.34
C ASP A 51 2.28 6.31 11.84
N GLY A 52 1.73 5.24 11.25
CA GLY A 52 0.36 5.23 10.71
C GLY A 52 0.18 5.91 9.35
N PHE A 53 1.26 6.37 8.71
CA PHE A 53 1.23 6.99 7.38
C PHE A 53 2.13 6.24 6.39
N PRO A 54 1.74 6.11 5.11
CA PRO A 54 2.61 5.51 4.11
C PRO A 54 3.92 6.28 3.98
N ARG A 55 5.04 5.55 3.95
CA ARG A 55 6.34 6.12 3.61
C ARG A 55 6.26 6.68 2.19
N GLU A 56 6.62 7.94 2.02
CA GLU A 56 6.65 8.57 0.71
C GLU A 56 7.92 8.22 -0.05
N SER A 57 7.82 8.17 -1.38
CA SER A 57 9.01 8.01 -2.21
C SER A 57 9.92 9.24 -2.10
N ALA A 58 11.19 9.00 -1.79
CA ALA A 58 12.21 10.04 -1.77
C ALA A 58 12.50 10.59 -3.18
N ALA A 59 12.36 9.75 -4.21
CA ALA A 59 12.57 10.09 -5.60
C ALA A 59 11.29 10.61 -6.27
N ALA A 60 11.46 11.36 -7.35
CA ALA A 60 10.38 11.69 -8.26
C ALA A 60 9.87 10.40 -8.93
N ILE A 61 8.56 10.18 -8.88
CA ILE A 61 7.92 9.00 -9.45
C ILE A 61 7.53 9.30 -10.90
N GLU A 62 7.55 8.28 -11.74
CA GLU A 62 7.06 8.36 -13.11
C GLU A 62 5.62 7.83 -13.18
N VAL A 63 4.70 8.64 -13.69
CA VAL A 63 3.30 8.27 -13.91
C VAL A 63 3.01 8.37 -15.40
N GLY A 64 2.77 7.23 -16.04
CA GLY A 64 2.46 7.18 -17.48
C GLY A 64 3.57 7.76 -18.37
N GLY A 65 4.84 7.56 -18.03
CA GLY A 65 5.98 8.14 -18.77
C GLY A 65 6.41 9.52 -18.30
N VAL A 66 5.68 10.15 -17.37
CA VAL A 66 5.92 11.53 -16.93
C VAL A 66 6.49 11.54 -15.51
N ARG A 67 7.68 12.12 -15.36
CA ARG A 67 8.30 12.35 -14.05
C ARG A 67 7.56 13.44 -13.29
N THR A 68 7.06 13.13 -12.10
CA THR A 68 6.22 14.03 -11.31
C THR A 68 6.99 14.64 -10.13
N ASN A 69 6.49 15.78 -9.62
CA ASN A 69 7.08 16.49 -8.48
C ASN A 69 6.24 16.37 -7.19
N PHE A 70 5.09 15.70 -7.26
CA PHE A 70 4.26 15.41 -6.10
C PHE A 70 4.67 14.09 -5.46
N ARG A 71 4.48 13.99 -4.14
CA ARG A 71 4.84 12.80 -3.37
C ARG A 71 3.68 11.81 -3.41
N MET A 72 3.99 10.54 -3.68
CA MET A 72 3.07 9.42 -3.50
C MET A 72 3.71 8.41 -2.54
N PRO A 73 2.91 7.50 -1.98
CA PRO A 73 3.47 6.38 -1.24
C PRO A 73 4.49 5.61 -2.08
N ASP A 74 5.56 5.20 -1.42
CA ASP A 74 6.56 4.32 -1.99
C ASP A 74 5.97 2.91 -2.11
N LEU A 75 5.65 2.52 -3.33
CA LEU A 75 4.91 1.31 -3.66
C LEU A 75 5.64 0.51 -4.71
N ILE A 76 5.66 -0.81 -4.52
CA ILE A 76 6.07 -1.76 -5.56
C ILE A 76 4.88 -2.63 -5.88
N SER A 77 4.49 -2.63 -7.15
CA SER A 77 3.39 -3.43 -7.67
C SER A 77 3.92 -4.57 -8.54
N ILE A 78 3.39 -5.77 -8.38
CA ILE A 78 3.70 -6.94 -9.23
C ILE A 78 2.42 -7.58 -9.76
N GLY A 79 2.51 -8.20 -10.94
CA GLY A 79 1.42 -8.96 -11.55
C GLY A 79 1.24 -10.32 -10.87
N LEU A 80 0.66 -10.30 -9.67
CA LEU A 80 0.36 -11.48 -8.86
C LEU A 80 -0.95 -11.24 -8.11
N GLY A 81 -1.98 -12.01 -8.41
CA GLY A 81 -3.27 -11.91 -7.72
C GLY A 81 -4.05 -13.22 -7.80
N GLY A 82 -5.19 -13.27 -7.11
CA GLY A 82 -6.01 -14.49 -7.06
C GLY A 82 -6.46 -15.01 -8.43
N GLY A 83 -6.65 -14.11 -9.40
CA GLY A 83 -7.04 -14.42 -10.78
C GLY A 83 -5.87 -14.63 -11.74
N THR A 84 -4.62 -14.53 -11.30
CA THR A 84 -3.44 -14.80 -12.14
C THR A 84 -3.53 -16.20 -12.74
N ILE A 85 -3.41 -16.29 -14.06
CA ILE A 85 -3.60 -17.53 -14.82
C ILE A 85 -2.37 -18.43 -14.64
N VAL A 86 -2.61 -19.71 -14.41
CA VAL A 86 -1.56 -20.73 -14.27
C VAL A 86 -1.62 -21.68 -15.46
N ARG A 87 -0.50 -21.83 -16.16
CA ARG A 87 -0.34 -22.73 -17.30
C ARG A 87 0.67 -23.80 -16.98
N GLN A 88 0.40 -25.00 -17.46
CA GLN A 88 1.40 -26.06 -17.48
C GLN A 88 2.18 -25.96 -18.79
N GLU A 89 3.50 -25.82 -18.71
CA GLU A 89 4.41 -25.77 -19.87
C GLU A 89 5.45 -26.88 -19.70
N GLY A 90 5.25 -28.00 -20.42
CA GLY A 90 6.09 -29.19 -20.28
C GLY A 90 6.08 -29.73 -18.83
N ASN A 91 7.25 -29.78 -18.20
CA ASN A 91 7.42 -30.22 -16.80
C ASN A 91 7.33 -29.07 -15.78
N GLY A 92 7.07 -27.84 -16.22
CA GLY A 92 7.01 -26.65 -15.39
C GLY A 92 5.64 -26.00 -15.35
N VAL A 93 5.53 -24.95 -14.54
CA VAL A 93 4.37 -24.05 -14.51
C VAL A 93 4.79 -22.63 -14.86
N LYS A 94 3.89 -21.92 -15.54
CA LYS A 94 4.01 -20.49 -15.81
C LYS A 94 2.81 -19.77 -15.21
N CYS A 95 3.08 -18.82 -14.34
CA CYS A 95 2.07 -17.99 -13.69
C CYS A 95 2.07 -16.59 -14.32
N GLY A 96 0.91 -16.14 -14.80
CA GLY A 96 0.73 -14.82 -15.40
C GLY A 96 1.51 -14.61 -16.71
N PRO A 97 1.75 -13.34 -17.11
CA PRO A 97 1.36 -12.11 -16.40
C PRO A 97 -0.13 -11.79 -16.46
N ASP A 98 -0.88 -12.50 -17.31
CA ASP A 98 -2.30 -12.29 -17.49
C ASP A 98 -3.14 -12.88 -16.35
N SER A 99 -4.30 -12.27 -16.14
CA SER A 99 -5.22 -12.56 -15.05
C SER A 99 -6.66 -12.43 -15.52
N VAL A 100 -7.53 -13.29 -15.01
CA VAL A 100 -8.99 -13.13 -15.16
C VAL A 100 -9.55 -12.01 -14.26
N GLY A 101 -8.72 -11.46 -13.36
CA GLY A 101 -9.05 -10.33 -12.50
C GLY A 101 -10.30 -10.56 -11.68
N TYR A 102 -11.26 -9.63 -11.75
CA TYR A 102 -12.54 -9.75 -11.04
C TYR A 102 -13.37 -10.95 -11.51
N LYS A 103 -13.13 -11.49 -12.71
CA LYS A 103 -13.85 -12.67 -13.24
C LYS A 103 -13.36 -13.98 -12.61
N VAL A 104 -12.42 -13.96 -11.66
CA VAL A 104 -12.02 -15.15 -10.89
C VAL A 104 -13.22 -15.86 -10.22
N ILE A 105 -14.28 -15.11 -9.90
CA ILE A 105 -15.52 -15.65 -9.33
C ILE A 105 -16.35 -16.50 -10.32
N THR A 106 -16.07 -16.41 -11.62
CA THR A 106 -16.79 -17.17 -12.67
C THR A 106 -15.86 -18.04 -13.53
N GLU A 107 -14.65 -17.56 -13.83
CA GLU A 107 -13.72 -18.21 -14.78
C GLU A 107 -12.79 -19.23 -14.12
N ALA A 108 -12.57 -19.14 -12.80
CA ALA A 108 -11.72 -20.08 -12.08
C ALA A 108 -12.35 -21.49 -12.04
N LEU A 109 -11.51 -22.53 -12.05
CA LEU A 109 -11.97 -23.93 -12.04
C LEU A 109 -12.83 -24.25 -10.80
N ILE A 110 -12.45 -23.77 -9.61
CA ILE A 110 -13.24 -23.90 -8.38
C ILE A 110 -14.64 -23.32 -8.50
N ASN A 111 -14.85 -22.33 -9.37
CA ASN A 111 -16.16 -21.72 -9.59
C ASN A 111 -16.91 -22.34 -10.77
N GLY A 112 -16.35 -23.38 -11.42
CA GLY A 112 -16.95 -24.03 -12.59
C GLY A 112 -16.61 -23.38 -13.93
N GLY A 113 -15.66 -22.44 -13.95
CA GLY A 113 -15.07 -21.94 -15.18
C GLY A 113 -14.05 -22.93 -15.77
N SER A 114 -13.29 -22.45 -16.75
CA SER A 114 -12.34 -23.26 -17.53
C SER A 114 -10.87 -22.85 -17.33
N THR A 115 -10.61 -21.82 -16.52
CA THR A 115 -9.28 -21.22 -16.37
C THR A 115 -8.67 -21.61 -15.03
N LEU A 116 -7.49 -22.22 -15.05
CA LEU A 116 -6.70 -22.46 -13.83
C LEU A 116 -6.07 -21.15 -13.34
N THR A 117 -6.28 -20.82 -12.07
CA THR A 117 -5.84 -19.58 -11.43
C THR A 117 -5.09 -19.84 -10.12
N LEU A 118 -4.41 -18.82 -9.60
CA LEU A 118 -3.78 -18.91 -8.28
C LEU A 118 -4.76 -19.11 -7.11
N SER A 119 -6.05 -18.78 -7.28
CA SER A 119 -7.11 -19.12 -6.31
C SER A 119 -7.39 -20.62 -6.28
N ASP A 120 -7.37 -21.28 -7.43
CA ASP A 120 -7.49 -22.74 -7.55
C ASP A 120 -6.29 -23.42 -6.87
N ILE A 121 -5.07 -22.96 -7.19
CA ILE A 121 -3.83 -23.44 -6.58
C ILE A 121 -3.84 -23.27 -5.07
N SER A 122 -4.26 -22.10 -4.57
CA SER A 122 -4.34 -21.85 -3.13
C SER A 122 -5.36 -22.74 -2.44
N THR A 123 -6.51 -23.00 -3.08
CA THR A 123 -7.55 -23.88 -2.54
C THR A 123 -7.05 -25.32 -2.44
N LYS A 124 -6.50 -25.85 -3.54
CA LYS A 124 -5.93 -27.21 -3.58
C LYS A 124 -4.74 -27.37 -2.63
N GLY A 125 -3.90 -26.34 -2.51
CA GLY A 125 -2.76 -26.30 -1.61
C GLY A 125 -3.08 -25.98 -0.15
N GLY A 126 -4.36 -25.83 0.21
CA GLY A 126 -4.80 -25.62 1.59
C GLY A 126 -4.53 -24.22 2.17
N ARG A 127 -4.27 -23.22 1.31
CA ARG A 127 -4.12 -21.80 1.69
C ARG A 127 -5.43 -21.01 1.65
N LEU A 128 -6.39 -21.47 0.84
CA LEU A 128 -7.70 -20.85 0.68
C LEU A 128 -8.81 -21.86 1.00
N SER A 129 -9.86 -21.40 1.67
CA SER A 129 -11.03 -22.21 2.00
C SER A 129 -12.30 -21.36 1.87
N GLY A 130 -13.44 -22.00 1.57
CA GLY A 130 -14.73 -21.31 1.48
C GLY A 130 -14.91 -20.47 0.21
N PHE A 131 -14.07 -20.68 -0.81
CA PHE A 131 -14.18 -20.03 -2.12
C PHE A 131 -14.38 -21.09 -3.21
N GLY A 132 -15.57 -21.09 -3.83
CA GLY A 132 -15.96 -22.08 -4.83
C GLY A 132 -16.10 -23.51 -4.27
N ASP A 133 -16.02 -24.50 -5.15
CA ASP A 133 -16.13 -25.93 -4.87
C ASP A 133 -14.80 -26.63 -5.12
N ALA A 134 -14.11 -27.02 -4.05
CA ALA A 134 -12.81 -27.68 -4.11
C ALA A 134 -12.83 -29.04 -4.84
N SER A 135 -13.99 -29.70 -4.96
CA SER A 135 -14.10 -30.98 -5.68
C SER A 135 -13.81 -30.85 -7.18
N LYS A 136 -14.00 -29.63 -7.74
CA LYS A 136 -13.69 -29.30 -9.14
C LYS A 136 -12.19 -29.28 -9.45
N LEU A 137 -11.33 -29.32 -8.43
CA LEU A 137 -9.87 -29.34 -8.57
C LEU A 137 -9.26 -30.74 -8.57
N SER A 138 -10.06 -31.79 -8.68
CA SER A 138 -9.59 -33.18 -8.72
C SER A 138 -8.62 -33.45 -9.89
N GLY A 139 -8.78 -32.75 -11.01
CA GLY A 139 -7.90 -32.85 -12.18
C GLY A 139 -6.59 -32.05 -12.08
N VAL A 140 -6.40 -31.23 -11.05
CA VAL A 140 -5.16 -30.46 -10.85
C VAL A 140 -4.17 -31.30 -10.04
N SER A 141 -3.00 -31.57 -10.62
CA SER A 141 -1.97 -32.40 -9.99
C SER A 141 -1.26 -31.68 -8.85
N ASP A 142 -0.83 -32.44 -7.84
CA ASP A 142 -0.12 -31.89 -6.67
C ASP A 142 1.22 -31.25 -7.05
N GLU A 143 1.87 -31.73 -8.11
CA GLU A 143 3.12 -31.15 -8.61
C GLU A 143 2.91 -29.75 -9.18
N VAL A 144 1.83 -29.52 -9.95
CA VAL A 144 1.47 -28.18 -10.46
C VAL A 144 1.21 -27.23 -9.29
N VAL A 145 0.49 -27.69 -8.27
CA VAL A 145 0.20 -26.90 -7.06
C VAL A 145 1.48 -26.51 -6.34
N LYS A 146 2.37 -27.48 -6.11
CA LYS A 146 3.65 -27.27 -5.44
C LYS A 146 4.52 -26.26 -6.17
N GLN A 147 4.68 -26.42 -7.49
CA GLN A 147 5.50 -25.50 -8.29
C GLN A 147 4.91 -24.09 -8.33
N ALA A 148 3.59 -23.96 -8.49
CA ALA A 148 2.94 -22.65 -8.53
C ALA A 148 3.00 -21.94 -7.17
N LEU A 149 2.81 -22.65 -6.06
CA LEU A 149 2.97 -22.07 -4.72
C LEU A 149 4.43 -21.67 -4.43
N ALA A 150 5.40 -22.47 -4.86
CA ALA A 150 6.81 -22.11 -4.71
C ALA A 150 7.14 -20.81 -5.48
N TRP A 151 6.61 -20.66 -6.69
CA TRP A 151 6.74 -19.42 -7.46
C TRP A 151 6.09 -18.23 -6.74
N VAL A 152 4.87 -18.39 -6.20
CA VAL A 152 4.20 -17.34 -5.43
C VAL A 152 5.03 -16.92 -4.21
N ASP A 153 5.53 -17.87 -3.44
CA ASP A 153 6.33 -17.60 -2.24
C ASP A 153 7.61 -16.84 -2.60
N GLU A 154 8.28 -17.22 -3.70
CA GLU A 154 9.45 -16.52 -4.22
C GLU A 154 9.11 -15.09 -4.63
N GLN A 155 8.00 -14.86 -5.33
CA GLN A 155 7.59 -13.50 -5.72
C GLN A 155 7.28 -12.62 -4.51
N ILE A 156 6.61 -13.16 -3.49
CA ILE A 156 6.29 -12.43 -2.26
C ILE A 156 7.56 -12.15 -1.43
N GLN A 157 8.50 -13.10 -1.36
CA GLN A 157 9.82 -12.88 -0.74
C GLN A 157 10.57 -11.74 -1.44
N ASN A 158 10.70 -11.82 -2.77
CA ASN A 158 11.38 -10.79 -3.58
C ASN A 158 10.71 -9.42 -3.43
N LEU A 159 9.38 -9.36 -3.40
CA LEU A 159 8.62 -8.13 -3.19
C LEU A 159 8.90 -7.54 -1.80
N SER A 160 8.94 -8.38 -0.78
CA SER A 160 9.23 -7.98 0.61
C SER A 160 10.64 -7.45 0.76
N ASP A 161 11.63 -8.10 0.13
CA ASP A 161 13.04 -7.71 0.19
C ASP A 161 13.31 -6.41 -0.55
N ARG A 162 12.68 -6.20 -1.72
CA ARG A 162 12.83 -4.96 -2.49
C ARG A 162 12.28 -3.73 -1.78
N MET A 163 11.23 -3.90 -0.97
CA MET A 163 10.59 -2.79 -0.26
C MET A 163 11.35 -2.39 1.02
N LYS A 164 12.01 -3.36 1.68
CA LYS A 164 12.83 -3.09 2.87
C LYS A 164 14.12 -2.38 2.50
N ALA A 165 14.21 -1.10 2.88
CA ALA A 165 15.43 -0.31 2.79
C ALA A 165 16.39 -0.54 3.97
N SER A 166 15.93 -1.14 5.07
CA SER A 166 16.69 -1.34 6.31
C SER A 166 16.72 -2.82 6.73
N ARG A 167 17.69 -3.17 7.59
CA ARG A 167 17.82 -4.52 8.19
C ARG A 167 16.88 -4.77 9.36
N SER A 168 16.03 -3.80 9.73
CA SER A 168 15.09 -3.95 10.84
C SER A 168 13.94 -4.88 10.46
N THR A 169 13.67 -5.88 11.29
CA THR A 169 12.53 -6.77 11.13
C THR A 169 11.24 -6.02 11.49
N MET A 170 10.33 -5.87 10.54
CA MET A 170 8.98 -5.35 10.75
C MET A 170 7.95 -6.48 10.53
N PRO A 171 6.76 -6.38 11.15
CA PRO A 171 5.64 -7.25 10.79
C PRO A 171 5.19 -6.97 9.35
N LEU A 172 4.60 -7.98 8.71
CA LEU A 172 3.93 -7.89 7.42
C LEU A 172 2.43 -8.06 7.62
N ILE A 173 1.62 -7.15 7.11
CA ILE A 173 0.17 -7.25 7.11
C ILE A 173 -0.30 -7.63 5.70
N ALA A 174 -0.96 -8.78 5.61
CA ALA A 174 -1.55 -9.34 4.39
C ALA A 174 -3.02 -8.93 4.29
N VAL A 175 -3.37 -8.16 3.26
CA VAL A 175 -4.74 -7.71 3.00
C VAL A 175 -5.20 -7.94 1.56
N GLY A 176 -6.46 -7.67 1.29
CA GLY A 176 -7.08 -7.91 -0.01
C GLY A 176 -7.67 -9.32 -0.14
N GLY A 177 -8.49 -9.50 -1.16
CA GLY A 177 -9.16 -10.77 -1.44
C GLY A 177 -8.20 -11.90 -1.79
N GLY A 178 -7.03 -11.58 -2.35
CA GLY A 178 -5.97 -12.51 -2.71
C GLY A 178 -4.92 -12.74 -1.61
N SER A 179 -5.12 -12.21 -0.39
CA SER A 179 -4.17 -12.34 0.73
C SER A 179 -3.79 -13.78 1.10
N HIS A 180 -4.62 -14.76 0.74
CA HIS A 180 -4.32 -16.20 0.85
C HIS A 180 -3.05 -16.62 0.06
N LEU A 181 -2.57 -15.80 -0.87
CA LEU A 181 -1.34 -16.03 -1.61
C LEU A 181 -0.08 -15.73 -0.78
N ILE A 182 -0.20 -14.96 0.28
CA ILE A 182 0.93 -14.58 1.12
C ILE A 182 1.27 -15.76 2.06
N PRO A 183 2.51 -16.29 2.05
CA PRO A 183 2.89 -17.37 2.95
C PRO A 183 2.93 -16.91 4.41
N LYS A 184 2.66 -17.84 5.34
CA LYS A 184 2.65 -17.58 6.78
C LYS A 184 4.00 -17.18 7.37
N LYS A 185 5.10 -17.44 6.64
CA LYS A 185 6.47 -17.10 7.04
C LYS A 185 7.23 -16.60 5.83
N ILE A 186 7.95 -15.51 6.02
CA ILE A 186 8.80 -14.86 5.02
C ILE A 186 10.11 -14.52 5.71
N ASN A 187 11.24 -14.78 5.07
CA ASN A 187 12.54 -14.55 5.67
C ASN A 187 12.76 -13.05 5.91
N GLY A 188 13.27 -12.71 7.09
CA GLY A 188 13.51 -11.32 7.51
C GLY A 188 12.25 -10.52 7.85
N ILE A 189 11.05 -11.10 7.82
CA ILE A 189 9.81 -10.52 8.35
C ILE A 189 9.62 -11.02 9.79
N ALA A 190 9.23 -10.14 10.71
CA ALA A 190 9.04 -10.50 12.12
C ALA A 190 7.90 -11.53 12.28
N GLU A 191 6.76 -11.23 11.67
CA GLU A 191 5.58 -12.08 11.61
C GLU A 191 4.70 -11.67 10.43
N VAL A 192 3.89 -12.61 9.91
CA VAL A 192 2.88 -12.33 8.89
C VAL A 192 1.51 -12.34 9.55
N ILE A 193 0.79 -11.23 9.46
CA ILE A 193 -0.49 -10.98 10.09
C ILE A 193 -1.55 -10.86 9.00
N THR A 194 -2.63 -11.63 9.11
CA THR A 194 -3.83 -11.44 8.30
C THR A 194 -4.96 -11.02 9.26
N PRO A 195 -5.28 -9.72 9.36
CA PRO A 195 -6.24 -9.24 10.34
C PRO A 195 -7.66 -9.68 9.96
N ASN A 196 -8.57 -9.68 10.93
CA ASN A 196 -10.00 -9.84 10.65
C ASN A 196 -10.45 -8.75 9.65
N HIS A 197 -11.36 -9.11 8.74
CA HIS A 197 -11.84 -8.21 7.68
C HIS A 197 -10.76 -7.72 6.70
N HIS A 198 -9.62 -8.43 6.57
CA HIS A 198 -8.54 -8.12 5.63
C HIS A 198 -9.01 -7.85 4.18
N ALA A 199 -10.09 -8.51 3.74
CA ALA A 199 -10.63 -8.35 2.38
C ALA A 199 -11.21 -6.95 2.09
N VAL A 200 -11.55 -6.17 3.12
CA VAL A 200 -12.15 -4.83 2.99
C VAL A 200 -11.23 -3.71 3.49
N ALA A 201 -9.93 -3.99 3.65
CA ALA A 201 -8.95 -3.03 4.16
C ALA A 201 -8.97 -1.69 3.40
N ASN A 202 -9.10 -1.70 2.07
CA ASN A 202 -9.22 -0.49 1.26
C ASN A 202 -10.43 0.37 1.67
N ALA A 203 -11.62 -0.22 1.66
CA ALA A 203 -12.85 0.49 2.03
C ALA A 203 -12.80 1.00 3.47
N PHE A 204 -12.26 0.18 4.39
CA PHE A 204 -12.06 0.59 5.78
C PHE A 204 -11.10 1.77 5.89
N GLY A 205 -9.97 1.73 5.20
CA GLY A 205 -8.97 2.80 5.16
C GLY A 205 -9.51 4.12 4.61
N ALA A 206 -10.37 4.04 3.59
CA ALA A 206 -11.09 5.19 3.05
C ALA A 206 -12.07 5.79 4.08
N ALA A 207 -12.77 4.94 4.84
CA ALA A 207 -13.72 5.37 5.86
C ALA A 207 -13.06 6.04 7.08
N ILE A 208 -11.83 5.64 7.42
CA ILE A 208 -11.03 6.25 8.51
C ILE A 208 -10.07 7.33 7.99
N ALA A 209 -10.32 7.88 6.81
CA ALA A 209 -9.52 8.96 6.24
C ALA A 209 -9.57 10.21 7.13
N GLU A 210 -8.42 10.80 7.34
CA GLU A 210 -8.27 12.05 8.09
C GLU A 210 -8.19 13.22 7.12
N ALA A 211 -8.69 14.38 7.54
CA ALA A 211 -8.40 15.61 6.82
C ALA A 211 -6.95 16.00 7.11
N SER A 212 -6.23 16.38 6.06
CA SER A 212 -4.81 16.71 6.12
C SER A 212 -4.51 18.05 5.46
N GLY A 213 -3.48 18.72 5.96
CA GLY A 213 -2.93 19.94 5.41
C GLY A 213 -1.42 19.87 5.34
N SER A 214 -0.84 20.57 4.38
CA SER A 214 0.61 20.63 4.21
C SER A 214 1.09 22.01 3.82
N VAL A 215 2.30 22.34 4.23
CA VAL A 215 3.03 23.55 3.85
C VAL A 215 4.39 23.15 3.32
N ASP A 216 4.82 23.82 2.26
CA ASP A 216 6.13 23.67 1.65
C ASP A 216 6.63 25.07 1.28
N ARG A 217 7.59 25.59 2.05
CA ARG A 217 8.09 26.96 1.92
C ARG A 217 9.59 27.04 2.19
N VAL A 218 10.21 28.07 1.63
CA VAL A 218 11.60 28.42 1.94
C VAL A 218 11.59 29.48 3.05
N TYR A 219 12.34 29.21 4.11
CA TYR A 219 12.56 30.10 5.23
C TYR A 219 14.03 30.52 5.29
N ARG A 220 14.27 31.67 5.92
CA ARG A 220 15.59 32.21 6.24
C ARG A 220 15.72 32.26 7.76
N TYR A 221 16.49 31.34 8.32
CA TYR A 221 16.59 31.21 9.78
C TYR A 221 17.35 32.38 10.43
N ASP A 222 18.11 33.14 9.64
CA ASP A 222 18.78 34.38 10.04
C ASP A 222 17.81 35.51 10.40
N ASP A 223 16.59 35.52 9.85
CA ASP A 223 15.65 36.64 10.05
C ASP A 223 14.91 36.54 11.40
N GLN A 224 14.36 35.37 11.74
CA GLN A 224 13.52 35.17 12.93
C GLN A 224 13.87 33.92 13.77
N GLY A 225 14.93 33.19 13.40
CA GLY A 225 15.36 31.97 14.09
C GLY A 225 14.64 30.70 13.61
N ARG A 226 15.35 29.56 13.68
CA ARG A 226 14.84 28.24 13.24
C ARG A 226 13.50 27.89 13.87
N GLU A 227 13.39 27.93 15.20
CA GLU A 227 12.17 27.49 15.88
C GLU A 227 10.95 28.33 15.51
N ALA A 228 11.10 29.65 15.37
CA ALA A 228 9.99 30.51 14.94
C ALA A 228 9.50 30.17 13.53
N CYS A 229 10.42 29.90 12.59
CA CYS A 229 10.08 29.43 11.25
C CYS A 229 9.36 28.07 11.27
N LEU A 230 9.82 27.13 12.10
CA LEU A 230 9.19 25.82 12.22
C LEU A 230 7.79 25.92 12.84
N ASP A 231 7.61 26.77 13.86
CA ASP A 231 6.31 27.01 14.50
C ASP A 231 5.32 27.68 13.56
N GLU A 232 5.77 28.65 12.75
CA GLU A 232 4.97 29.23 11.68
C GLU A 232 4.53 28.16 10.68
N ALA A 233 5.46 27.30 10.22
CA ALA A 233 5.15 26.24 9.27
C ALA A 233 4.15 25.20 9.86
N ARG A 234 4.32 24.82 11.13
CA ARG A 234 3.38 23.94 11.87
C ARG A 234 1.99 24.55 11.98
N LYS A 235 1.91 25.84 12.32
CA LYS A 235 0.65 26.57 12.40
C LYS A 235 -0.06 26.59 11.05
N LEU A 236 0.64 26.96 9.98
CA LEU A 236 0.08 27.04 8.63
C LEU A 236 -0.40 25.66 8.12
N ALA A 237 0.34 24.58 8.41
CA ALA A 237 -0.07 23.21 8.06
C ALA A 237 -1.32 22.78 8.85
N THR A 238 -1.39 23.13 10.13
CA THR A 238 -2.56 22.89 10.99
C THR A 238 -3.79 23.62 10.47
N GLU A 239 -3.66 24.92 10.16
CA GLU A 239 -4.74 25.71 9.56
C GLU A 239 -5.19 25.15 8.21
N ALA A 240 -4.26 24.64 7.40
CA ALA A 240 -4.60 23.96 6.14
C ALA A 240 -5.41 22.67 6.39
N ALA A 241 -5.05 21.87 7.40
CA ALA A 241 -5.80 20.67 7.75
C ALA A 241 -7.21 21.01 8.22
N VAL A 242 -7.37 22.05 9.05
CA VAL A 242 -8.69 22.53 9.51
C VAL A 242 -9.52 23.03 8.33
N ARG A 243 -8.95 23.82 7.41
CA ARG A 243 -9.64 24.24 6.17
C ARG A 243 -10.09 23.04 5.32
N ALA A 244 -9.34 21.95 5.34
CA ALA A 244 -9.68 20.71 4.65
C ALA A 244 -10.72 19.86 5.40
N GLY A 245 -11.21 20.31 6.57
CA GLY A 245 -12.28 19.67 7.34
C GLY A 245 -11.84 18.96 8.62
N ALA A 246 -10.57 19.11 9.05
CA ALA A 246 -10.10 18.50 10.29
C ALA A 246 -10.67 19.21 11.54
N ASP A 247 -11.00 18.44 12.58
CA ASP A 247 -11.31 18.99 13.90
C ASP A 247 -10.07 19.67 14.48
N ALA A 248 -10.16 20.99 14.65
CA ALA A 248 -9.09 21.85 15.16
C ALA A 248 -8.53 21.39 16.53
N LYS A 249 -9.33 20.69 17.35
CA LYS A 249 -8.88 20.20 18.67
C LYS A 249 -8.01 18.95 18.58
N HIS A 250 -8.06 18.24 17.46
CA HIS A 250 -7.43 16.92 17.30
C HIS A 250 -6.44 16.87 16.13
N VAL A 251 -6.05 18.02 15.57
CA VAL A 251 -4.99 18.09 14.56
C VAL A 251 -3.64 17.83 15.21
N ARG A 252 -2.83 16.97 14.58
CA ARG A 252 -1.45 16.69 14.96
C ARG A 252 -0.50 16.88 13.78
N ILE A 253 0.75 17.22 14.07
CA ILE A 253 1.82 17.26 13.08
C ILE A 253 2.28 15.82 12.81
N THR A 254 2.29 15.42 11.54
CA THR A 254 2.64 14.05 11.11
C THR A 254 4.02 13.97 10.50
N ALA A 255 4.55 15.08 9.99
CA ALA A 255 5.91 15.15 9.48
C ALA A 255 6.44 16.59 9.51
N VAL A 256 7.73 16.74 9.80
CA VAL A 256 8.51 17.96 9.61
C VAL A 256 9.79 17.58 8.90
N ILE A 257 10.01 18.15 7.71
CA ILE A 257 11.20 17.90 6.90
C ILE A 257 11.89 19.24 6.66
N GLU A 258 13.17 19.31 7.03
CA GLU A 258 14.04 20.46 6.78
C GLU A 258 15.09 20.06 5.74
N VAL A 259 15.15 20.81 4.64
CA VAL A 259 16.16 20.64 3.61
C VAL A 259 17.00 21.91 3.54
N PRO A 260 18.21 21.91 4.12
CA PRO A 260 19.14 23.04 4.03
C PRO A 260 19.44 23.39 2.57
N MET A 261 19.44 24.68 2.25
CA MET A 261 19.66 25.19 0.90
C MET A 261 21.01 25.91 0.84
N SER A 262 22.09 25.15 0.62
CA SER A 262 23.48 25.63 0.70
C SER A 262 23.85 26.69 -0.34
N TYR A 263 23.00 26.93 -1.35
CA TYR A 263 23.22 27.91 -2.42
C TYR A 263 22.48 29.24 -2.21
N LEU A 264 21.67 29.37 -1.15
CA LEU A 264 21.03 30.63 -0.80
C LEU A 264 21.91 31.40 0.21
N PRO A 265 22.10 32.71 0.04
CA PRO A 265 22.74 33.52 1.07
C PRO A 265 21.94 33.49 2.38
N GLY A 266 22.61 33.32 3.51
CA GLY A 266 21.97 33.16 4.83
C GLY A 266 21.72 31.70 5.20
N GLN A 267 21.06 31.46 6.34
CA GLN A 267 20.67 30.10 6.75
C GLN A 267 19.32 29.72 6.11
N GLY A 268 19.32 29.64 4.77
CA GLY A 268 18.15 29.26 3.98
C GLY A 268 17.79 27.79 4.13
N CYS A 269 16.53 27.49 4.43
CA CYS A 269 16.02 26.14 4.59
C CYS A 269 14.64 25.99 3.94
N ARG A 270 14.45 24.95 3.13
CA ARG A 270 13.11 24.54 2.69
C ARG A 270 12.50 23.68 3.77
N VAL A 271 11.39 24.15 4.34
CA VAL A 271 10.64 23.47 5.40
C VAL A 271 9.34 22.94 4.83
N GLN A 272 9.13 21.65 5.02
CA GLN A 272 7.88 20.97 4.67
C GLN A 272 7.23 20.43 5.95
N VAL A 273 5.99 20.83 6.22
CA VAL A 273 5.24 20.35 7.39
C VAL A 273 3.90 19.78 6.95
N LYS A 274 3.52 18.65 7.55
CA LYS A 274 2.21 18.03 7.37
C LYS A 274 1.48 17.94 8.69
N ALA A 275 0.17 18.15 8.61
CA ALA A 275 -0.74 17.99 9.73
C ALA A 275 -1.94 17.15 9.29
N ALA A 276 -2.48 16.35 10.20
CA ALA A 276 -3.69 15.56 9.97
C ALA A 276 -4.54 15.48 11.23
N GLY A 277 -5.85 15.33 11.06
CA GLY A 277 -6.78 15.12 12.16
C GLY A 277 -8.09 14.49 11.68
N PRO A 278 -8.90 13.96 12.62
CA PRO A 278 -10.22 13.43 12.30
C PRO A 278 -11.10 14.53 11.69
N LEU A 279 -12.08 14.12 10.89
CA LEU A 279 -13.06 15.07 10.36
C LEU A 279 -13.86 15.70 11.51
N ALA A 280 -14.11 17.01 11.41
CA ALA A 280 -14.97 17.71 12.35
C ALA A 280 -16.40 17.11 12.28
N SER A 281 -16.91 16.70 13.44
CA SER A 281 -18.29 16.22 13.62
C SER A 281 -19.28 17.37 13.72
#